data_AF-A0A438GWR8-F1
#
_entry.id   AF-A0A438GWR8-F1
#
_cell.length_a   1.000
_cell.length_b   1.000
_cell.length_c   1.000
_cell.angle_alpha   90.00
_cell.angle_beta   90.00
_cell.angle_gamma   90.00
#
_symmetry.space_group_name_H-M   'P 1'
#
loop_
_entity.id
_entity.type
_entity.pdbx_description
1 polymer ?
#
loop_
_entity_poly.entity_id
_entity_poly.type
_entity_poly.pdbx_seq_one_letter_code
_entity_poly.pdbx_strand_id
1 'polypeptide(L)'
;MYMNFLQVYLHPMIRDAHGRKMSKSLGNVIDPLEVINGISLEGLHKRLEEGNLDPSELVVAKEGQVKDFPNGIAECGADALRFALVTYTAQSDRINLDIQRVVGYRQWCNKLWNAIRFAMSKLGDDYTPPMEIVPDVMPFTCQWILSVLNKAISKTVSSMDSYEFADAASTVYSWWQFQLCDVFIEVVKPFFSSNDPKFASARRFAQDTLWVCLDNGLRLLHPFMPFVTEELWQRLPPARDCARKESIVISDYPSVVQCWTNERVEYEMDLVESTVKSLRSLRSLMPAKERHER
;
A
#
# COMPACT_ATOMS: atom_id res chain seq x y z
N MET A 1 27.40 16.91 -30.56
CA MET A 1 27.42 16.50 -29.13
C MET A 1 26.49 15.31 -29.01
N TYR A 2 27.04 14.09 -28.93
CA TYR A 2 26.24 12.88 -28.73
C TYR A 2 25.84 12.83 -27.25
N MET A 3 24.54 12.93 -26.94
CA MET A 3 24.04 12.62 -25.60
C MET A 3 23.81 11.11 -25.49
N ASN A 4 24.41 10.47 -24.48
CA ASN A 4 24.34 9.02 -24.24
C ASN A 4 23.02 8.55 -23.60
N PHE A 5 22.10 9.46 -23.30
CA PHE A 5 20.82 9.19 -22.64
C PHE A 5 19.76 10.18 -23.14
N LEU A 6 18.50 9.71 -23.22
CA LEU A 6 17.35 10.52 -23.61
C LEU A 6 16.78 11.33 -22.44
N GLN A 7 16.82 10.77 -21.22
CA GLN A 7 16.25 11.37 -20.01
C GLN A 7 17.17 11.08 -18.81
N VAL A 8 17.23 12.03 -17.88
CA VAL A 8 17.98 11.91 -16.62
C VAL A 8 17.02 12.22 -15.47
N TYR A 9 16.89 11.29 -14.55
CA TYR A 9 16.15 11.48 -13.31
C TYR A 9 17.13 11.68 -12.15
N LEU A 10 17.05 12.84 -11.48
CA LEU A 10 17.87 13.15 -10.31
C LEU A 10 17.00 13.03 -9.07
N HIS A 11 17.39 12.14 -8.16
CA HIS A 11 16.67 11.94 -6.90
C HIS A 11 17.37 12.69 -5.74
N PRO A 12 16.62 13.05 -4.68
CA PRO A 12 17.18 13.70 -3.50
C PRO A 12 18.18 12.80 -2.76
N MET A 13 19.05 13.44 -1.96
CA MET A 13 19.94 12.71 -1.05
C MET A 13 19.26 12.36 0.26
N ILE A 14 19.46 11.13 0.72
CA ILE A 14 18.98 10.65 2.01
C ILE A 14 19.89 11.15 3.13
N ARG A 15 19.28 11.55 4.23
CA ARG A 15 19.87 12.05 5.47
C ARG A 15 19.36 11.24 6.65
N ASP A 16 20.06 11.35 7.78
CA ASP A 16 19.56 10.77 9.02
C ASP A 16 18.27 11.48 9.50
N ALA A 17 17.62 10.93 10.52
CA ALA A 17 16.39 11.48 11.09
C ALA A 17 16.53 12.94 11.57
N HIS A 18 17.75 13.36 11.91
CA HIS A 18 18.08 14.70 12.40
C HIS A 18 18.52 15.66 11.27
N GLY A 19 18.49 15.21 10.01
CA GLY A 19 18.85 16.02 8.85
C GLY A 19 20.35 16.20 8.62
N ARG A 20 21.21 15.39 9.25
CA ARG A 20 22.64 15.34 8.95
C ARG A 20 22.90 14.43 7.75
N LYS A 21 23.96 14.73 7.01
CA LYS A 21 24.41 13.86 5.91
C LYS A 21 24.79 12.50 6.53
N MET A 22 24.26 11.41 5.97
CA MET A 22 24.72 10.08 6.36
C MET A 22 26.16 9.89 5.90
N SER A 23 27.05 9.53 6.82
CA SER A 23 28.46 9.28 6.51
C SER A 23 29.09 8.33 7.52
N LYS A 24 30.02 7.49 7.05
CA LYS A 24 30.72 6.52 7.90
C LYS A 24 31.49 7.20 9.04
N SER A 25 32.02 8.40 8.80
CA SER A 25 32.76 9.19 9.79
C SER A 25 31.90 9.72 10.93
N LEU A 26 30.58 9.89 10.75
CA LEU A 26 29.64 10.37 11.76
C LEU A 26 28.89 9.24 12.48
N GLY A 27 29.11 7.98 12.08
CA GLY A 27 28.41 6.83 12.67
C GLY A 27 26.89 6.80 12.48
N ASN A 28 26.34 7.65 11.61
CA ASN A 28 24.90 7.82 11.41
C ASN A 28 24.38 7.16 10.12
N VAL A 29 25.16 6.23 9.55
CA VAL A 29 24.73 5.44 8.38
C VAL A 29 23.82 4.33 8.88
N ILE A 30 22.65 4.21 8.24
CA ILE A 30 21.75 3.07 8.44
C ILE A 30 21.97 2.10 7.29
N ASP A 31 22.35 0.85 7.59
CA ASP A 31 22.47 -0.20 6.58
C ASP A 31 21.06 -0.65 6.13
N PRO A 32 20.73 -0.63 4.83
CA PRO A 32 19.46 -1.15 4.33
C PRO A 32 19.16 -2.58 4.80
N LEU A 33 20.17 -3.43 4.95
CA LEU A 33 19.99 -4.81 5.40
C LEU A 33 19.58 -4.89 6.87
N GLU A 34 20.02 -3.94 7.70
CA GLU A 34 19.60 -3.82 9.10
C GLU A 34 18.13 -3.40 9.21
N VAL A 35 17.63 -2.60 8.27
CA VAL A 35 16.21 -2.25 8.18
C VAL A 35 15.38 -3.43 7.67
N ILE A 36 15.90 -4.16 6.67
CA ILE A 36 15.21 -5.30 6.08
C ILE A 36 15.09 -6.45 7.09
N ASN A 37 16.20 -6.85 7.71
CA ASN A 37 16.29 -8.05 8.57
C ASN A 37 16.13 -7.74 10.06
N GLY A 38 16.16 -6.46 10.45
CA GLY A 38 16.22 -6.05 11.85
C GLY A 38 17.61 -6.21 12.45
N ILE A 39 17.86 -5.48 13.54
CA ILE A 39 19.10 -5.55 14.32
C ILE A 39 18.85 -5.06 15.75
N SER A 40 19.46 -5.70 16.75
CA SER A 40 19.38 -5.24 18.14
C SER A 40 20.23 -3.99 18.38
N LEU A 41 19.99 -3.27 19.48
CA LEU A 41 20.80 -2.12 19.86
C LEU A 41 22.27 -2.52 20.09
N GLU A 42 22.52 -3.68 20.71
CA GLU A 42 23.87 -4.22 20.91
C GLU A 42 24.55 -4.52 19.56
N GLY A 43 23.78 -5.03 18.59
CA GLY A 43 24.27 -5.25 17.22
C GLY A 43 24.70 -3.95 16.55
N LEU A 44 23.87 -2.90 16.68
CA LEU A 44 24.19 -1.56 16.16
C LEU A 44 25.46 -0.99 16.82
N HIS A 45 25.60 -1.11 18.14
CA HIS A 45 26.79 -0.67 18.86
C HIS A 45 28.04 -1.42 18.42
N LYS A 46 27.98 -2.74 18.26
CA LYS A 46 29.11 -3.56 17.82
C LYS A 46 29.58 -3.13 16.42
N ARG A 47 28.66 -2.80 15.53
CA ARG A 47 28.98 -2.31 14.17
C ARG A 47 29.70 -0.97 14.20
N LEU A 48 29.32 -0.07 15.11
CA LEU A 48 30.04 1.19 15.32
C LEU A 48 31.46 0.95 15.85
N GLU A 49 31.64 0.00 16.78
CA GLU A 49 32.94 -0.36 17.36
C GLU A 49 33.89 -1.01 16.35
N GLU A 50 33.37 -1.81 15.42
CA GLU A 50 34.13 -2.37 14.28
C GLU A 50 34.48 -1.31 13.23
N GLY A 51 33.83 -0.15 13.28
CA GLY A 51 34.05 0.97 12.37
C GLY A 51 35.31 1.78 12.69
N ASN A 52 35.80 2.52 11.70
CA ASN A 52 36.91 3.44 11.87
C ASN A 52 36.42 4.85 12.23
N LEU A 53 35.84 5.00 13.43
CA LEU A 53 35.35 6.27 13.97
C LEU A 53 36.33 6.86 14.98
N ASP A 54 36.34 8.19 15.06
CA ASP A 54 37.01 8.88 16.17
C ASP A 54 36.34 8.49 17.51
N PRO A 55 37.10 8.30 18.61
CA PRO A 55 36.53 7.94 19.90
C PRO A 55 35.42 8.88 20.40
N SER A 56 35.52 10.19 20.10
CA SER A 56 34.49 11.16 20.48
C SER A 56 33.20 10.99 19.67
N GLU A 57 33.31 10.77 18.35
CA GLU A 57 32.17 10.50 17.47
C GLU A 57 31.50 9.16 17.79
N LEU A 58 32.27 8.15 18.22
CA LEU A 58 31.74 6.86 18.64
C LEU A 58 30.77 6.99 19.82
N VAL A 59 31.10 7.83 20.81
CA VAL A 59 30.22 8.10 21.97
C VAL A 59 28.94 8.78 21.52
N VAL A 60 29.05 9.83 20.70
CA VAL A 60 27.90 10.57 20.16
C VAL A 60 26.99 9.67 19.31
N ALA A 61 27.57 8.82 18.47
CA ALA A 61 26.82 7.90 17.62
C ALA A 61 26.06 6.85 18.43
N LYS A 62 26.68 6.28 19.48
CA LYS A 62 26.01 5.35 20.40
C LYS A 62 24.86 6.03 21.15
N GLU A 63 25.07 7.21 21.71
CA GLU A 63 24.01 7.99 22.38
C GLU A 63 22.84 8.28 21.43
N GLY A 64 23.14 8.63 20.18
CA GLY A 64 22.15 8.79 19.11
C GLY A 64 21.36 7.52 18.83
N GLN A 65 22.03 6.37 18.69
CA GLN A 65 21.38 5.07 18.48
C GLN A 65 20.48 4.66 19.65
N VAL A 66 20.91 4.88 20.90
CA VAL A 66 20.05 4.61 22.08
C VAL A 66 18.77 5.46 22.03
N LYS A 67 18.88 6.73 21.62
CA LYS A 67 17.74 7.64 21.54
C LYS A 67 16.79 7.28 20.39
N ASP A 68 17.33 7.02 19.21
CA ASP A 68 16.54 6.81 17.99
C ASP A 68 16.02 5.35 17.91
N PHE A 69 16.78 4.39 18.42
CA PHE A 69 16.54 2.95 18.34
C PHE A 69 16.74 2.25 19.70
N PRO A 70 15.97 2.62 20.75
CA PRO A 70 16.18 2.09 22.11
C PRO A 70 16.06 0.56 22.20
N ASN A 71 15.34 -0.07 21.28
CA ASN A 71 15.17 -1.53 21.18
C ASN A 71 15.84 -2.11 19.91
N GLY A 72 16.73 -1.35 19.27
CA GLY A 72 17.24 -1.64 17.92
C GLY A 72 16.26 -1.26 16.80
N ILE A 73 16.57 -1.71 15.59
CA ILE A 73 15.74 -1.51 14.41
C ILE A 73 14.89 -2.77 14.21
N ALA A 74 13.57 -2.58 14.19
CA ALA A 74 12.65 -3.68 13.91
C ALA A 74 12.80 -4.18 12.47
N GLU A 75 12.72 -5.49 12.28
CA GLU A 75 12.64 -6.11 10.95
C GLU A 75 11.46 -5.53 10.17
N CYS A 76 11.72 -4.91 9.02
CA CYS A 76 10.69 -4.28 8.19
C CYS A 76 10.43 -5.00 6.86
N GLY A 77 11.41 -5.74 6.33
CA GLY A 77 11.35 -6.32 5.00
C GLY A 77 11.65 -5.33 3.86
N ALA A 78 11.98 -5.88 2.69
CA ALA A 78 12.42 -5.10 1.53
C ALA A 78 11.33 -4.20 0.94
N ASP A 79 10.08 -4.66 0.88
CA ASP A 79 8.98 -3.89 0.29
C ASP A 79 8.63 -2.64 1.10
N ALA A 80 8.61 -2.76 2.43
CA ALA A 80 8.38 -1.62 3.31
C ALA A 80 9.45 -0.54 3.11
N LEU A 81 10.72 -0.95 3.01
CA LEU A 81 11.84 -0.03 2.75
C LEU A 81 11.73 0.61 1.36
N ARG A 82 11.50 -0.18 0.31
CA ARG A 82 11.33 0.32 -1.07
C ARG A 82 10.21 1.36 -1.13
N PHE A 83 9.05 1.03 -0.56
CA PHE A 83 7.89 1.91 -0.59
C PHE A 83 8.15 3.20 0.18
N ALA A 84 8.78 3.13 1.35
CA ALA A 84 9.19 4.32 2.09
C ALA A 84 10.07 5.24 1.25
N LEU A 85 11.14 4.70 0.66
CA LEU A 85 12.09 5.46 -0.15
C LEU A 85 11.45 6.10 -1.38
N VAL A 86 10.58 5.39 -2.10
CA VAL A 86 9.86 5.95 -3.24
C VAL A 86 8.97 7.11 -2.81
N THR A 87 8.19 6.95 -1.74
CA THR A 87 7.28 8.03 -1.27
C THR A 87 8.02 9.27 -0.75
N TYR A 88 9.29 9.14 -0.36
CA TYR A 88 10.10 10.30 0.03
C TYR A 88 10.56 11.15 -1.16
N THR A 89 10.55 10.62 -2.38
CA THR A 89 10.98 11.38 -3.57
C THR A 89 10.08 12.57 -3.92
N ALA A 90 8.93 12.71 -3.26
CA ALA A 90 8.11 13.93 -3.30
C ALA A 90 8.80 15.16 -2.69
N GLN A 91 9.85 14.98 -1.87
CA GLN A 91 10.61 16.07 -1.27
C GLN A 91 11.73 16.51 -2.23
N SER A 92 11.86 17.81 -2.50
CA SER A 92 12.67 18.30 -3.63
C SER A 92 14.19 18.28 -3.42
N ASP A 93 14.71 18.36 -2.18
CA ASP A 93 16.15 18.56 -1.94
C ASP A 93 16.80 17.52 -1.02
N ARG A 94 16.15 17.19 0.10
CA ARG A 94 16.73 16.39 1.18
C ARG A 94 15.63 15.54 1.80
N ILE A 95 15.92 14.26 1.98
CA ILE A 95 15.02 13.30 2.61
C ILE A 95 15.61 12.92 3.97
N ASN A 96 14.90 13.21 5.06
CA ASN A 96 15.25 12.65 6.36
C ASN A 96 14.60 11.26 6.46
N LEU A 97 15.42 10.21 6.50
CA LEU A 97 14.92 8.85 6.64
C LEU A 97 14.39 8.65 8.07
N ASP A 98 13.11 8.36 8.16
CA ASP A 98 12.45 7.97 9.40
C ASP A 98 12.10 6.47 9.34
N ILE A 99 12.79 5.68 10.15
CA ILE A 99 12.57 4.24 10.24
C ILE A 99 11.18 3.91 10.77
N GLN A 100 10.56 4.76 11.59
CA GLN A 100 9.18 4.54 12.03
C GLN A 100 8.20 4.57 10.86
N ARG A 101 8.47 5.37 9.83
CA ARG A 101 7.69 5.35 8.59
C ARG A 101 7.83 4.02 7.85
N VAL A 102 9.03 3.44 7.82
CA VAL A 102 9.27 2.10 7.23
C VAL A 102 8.49 1.03 8.00
N VAL A 103 8.52 1.08 9.34
CA VAL A 103 7.72 0.20 10.21
C VAL A 103 6.22 0.34 9.91
N GLY A 104 5.74 1.56 9.68
CA GLY A 104 4.37 1.83 9.24
C GLY A 104 4.02 1.09 7.93
N TYR A 105 4.90 1.11 6.93
CA TYR A 105 4.67 0.37 5.69
C TYR A 105 4.76 -1.14 5.84
N ARG A 106 5.57 -1.67 6.78
CA ARG A 106 5.52 -3.10 7.16
C ARG A 106 4.15 -3.47 7.72
N GLN A 107 3.61 -2.66 8.62
CA GLN A 107 2.26 -2.88 9.18
C GLN A 107 1.20 -2.80 8.08
N TRP A 108 1.38 -1.92 7.10
CA TRP A 108 0.51 -1.84 5.94
C TRP A 108 0.59 -3.08 5.03
N CYS A 109 1.77 -3.70 4.86
CA CYS A 109 1.89 -4.99 4.17
C CYS A 109 1.04 -6.08 4.84
N ASN A 110 0.97 -6.10 6.18
CA ASN A 110 0.05 -6.99 6.90
C ASN A 110 -1.42 -6.69 6.60
N LYS A 111 -1.78 -5.44 6.30
CA LYS A 111 -3.14 -5.06 5.88
C LYS A 111 -3.47 -5.65 4.50
N LEU A 112 -2.53 -5.61 3.56
CA LEU A 112 -2.69 -6.27 2.25
C LEU A 112 -2.93 -7.78 2.41
N TRP A 113 -2.13 -8.44 3.24
CA TRP A 113 -2.29 -9.86 3.57
C TRP A 113 -3.68 -10.16 4.16
N ASN A 114 -4.14 -9.34 5.10
CA ASN A 114 -5.47 -9.50 5.69
C ASN A 114 -6.60 -9.29 4.68
N ALA A 115 -6.47 -8.33 3.76
CA ALA A 115 -7.45 -8.09 2.71
C ALA A 115 -7.55 -9.30 1.75
N ILE A 116 -6.41 -9.85 1.32
CA ILE A 116 -6.38 -11.05 0.48
C ILE A 116 -6.94 -12.25 1.23
N ARG A 117 -6.55 -12.47 2.49
CA ARG A 117 -7.09 -13.56 3.32
C ARG A 117 -8.62 -13.46 3.46
N PHE A 118 -9.14 -12.25 3.70
CA PHE A 118 -10.58 -12.01 3.72
C PHE A 118 -11.19 -12.39 2.38
N ALA A 119 -10.65 -11.91 1.27
CA ALA A 119 -11.17 -12.17 -0.06
C ALA A 119 -11.18 -13.66 -0.40
N MET A 120 -10.09 -14.39 -0.16
CA MET A 120 -10.02 -15.82 -0.40
C MET A 120 -11.11 -16.58 0.37
N SER A 121 -11.41 -16.17 1.62
CA SER A 121 -12.51 -16.76 2.39
C SER A 121 -13.90 -16.48 1.81
N LYS A 122 -14.04 -15.47 0.96
CA LYS A 122 -15.31 -15.07 0.32
C LYS A 122 -15.46 -15.56 -1.10
N LEU A 123 -14.36 -15.72 -1.84
CA LEU A 123 -14.38 -16.29 -3.18
C LEU A 123 -14.78 -17.78 -3.11
N GLY A 124 -14.10 -18.56 -2.27
CA GLY A 124 -14.29 -20.02 -2.18
C GLY A 124 -13.51 -20.78 -3.26
N ASP A 125 -13.38 -22.09 -3.08
CA ASP A 125 -12.47 -22.93 -3.88
C ASP A 125 -12.92 -23.09 -5.35
N ASP A 126 -14.24 -23.11 -5.59
CA ASP A 126 -14.82 -23.25 -6.94
C ASP A 126 -15.00 -21.90 -7.66
N TYR A 127 -14.48 -20.81 -7.10
CA TYR A 127 -14.64 -19.50 -7.68
C TYR A 127 -13.84 -19.35 -8.97
N THR A 128 -14.55 -19.03 -10.05
CA THR A 128 -13.94 -18.65 -11.32
C THR A 128 -14.19 -17.16 -11.58
N PRO A 129 -13.14 -16.34 -11.78
CA PRO A 129 -13.29 -14.94 -12.15
C PRO A 129 -13.93 -14.75 -13.53
N PRO A 130 -14.72 -13.67 -13.73
CA PRO A 130 -15.30 -13.36 -15.03
C PRO A 130 -14.22 -12.81 -15.99
N MET A 131 -14.41 -13.03 -17.29
CA MET A 131 -13.54 -12.42 -18.32
C MET A 131 -13.79 -10.91 -18.45
N GLU A 132 -15.04 -10.48 -18.28
CA GLU A 132 -15.46 -9.09 -18.39
C GLU A 132 -16.42 -8.73 -17.26
N ILE A 133 -16.32 -7.48 -16.81
CA ILE A 133 -17.22 -6.87 -15.84
C ILE A 133 -18.06 -5.82 -16.56
N VAL A 134 -19.39 -5.91 -16.38
CA VAL A 134 -20.36 -4.93 -16.87
C VAL A 134 -20.94 -4.17 -15.67
N PRO A 135 -20.47 -2.94 -15.37
CA PRO A 135 -20.87 -2.23 -14.15
C PRO A 135 -22.36 -1.91 -14.07
N ASP A 136 -23.04 -1.66 -15.19
CA ASP A 136 -24.44 -1.19 -15.22
C ASP A 136 -25.44 -2.11 -14.50
N VAL A 137 -25.15 -3.40 -14.42
CA VAL A 137 -26.00 -4.40 -13.75
C VAL A 137 -25.58 -4.69 -12.32
N MET A 138 -24.47 -4.09 -11.86
CA MET A 138 -23.89 -4.34 -10.54
C MET A 138 -24.51 -3.45 -9.47
N PRO A 139 -24.44 -3.85 -8.18
CA PRO A 139 -24.81 -2.97 -7.07
C PRO A 139 -24.02 -1.65 -7.10
N PHE A 140 -24.65 -0.58 -6.62
CA PHE A 140 -24.06 0.77 -6.50
C PHE A 140 -22.61 0.76 -5.97
N THR A 141 -22.36 0.00 -4.91
CA THR A 141 -21.06 -0.06 -4.23
C THR A 141 -19.98 -0.74 -5.07
N CYS A 142 -20.38 -1.67 -5.94
CA CYS A 142 -19.49 -2.34 -6.89
C CYS A 142 -19.15 -1.42 -8.07
N GLN A 143 -20.14 -0.68 -8.59
CA GLN A 143 -19.92 0.35 -9.60
C GLN A 143 -18.94 1.42 -9.10
N TRP A 144 -19.15 1.86 -7.85
CA TRP A 144 -18.30 2.88 -7.22
C TRP A 144 -16.83 2.48 -7.16
N ILE A 145 -16.53 1.30 -6.58
CA ILE A 145 -15.13 0.90 -6.38
C ILE A 145 -14.40 0.71 -7.72
N LEU A 146 -15.09 0.26 -8.76
CA LEU A 146 -14.54 0.14 -10.12
C LEU A 146 -14.21 1.52 -10.71
N SER A 147 -15.09 2.51 -10.52
CA SER A 147 -14.85 3.88 -11.00
C SER A 147 -13.65 4.52 -10.34
N VAL A 148 -13.55 4.46 -8.99
CA VAL A 148 -12.40 5.01 -8.28
C VAL A 148 -11.11 4.21 -8.51
N LEU A 149 -11.19 2.89 -8.75
CA LEU A 149 -10.06 2.09 -9.24
C LEU A 149 -9.58 2.58 -10.60
N ASN A 150 -10.51 2.86 -11.53
CA ASN A 150 -10.16 3.37 -12.86
C ASN A 150 -9.45 4.74 -12.78
N LYS A 151 -9.90 5.62 -11.89
CA LYS A 151 -9.22 6.88 -11.58
C LYS A 151 -7.82 6.66 -11.00
N ALA A 152 -7.68 5.71 -10.07
CA ALA A 152 -6.38 5.35 -9.50
C ALA A 152 -5.43 4.81 -10.57
N ILE A 153 -5.89 3.91 -11.46
CA ILE A 153 -5.12 3.41 -12.61
C ILE A 153 -4.64 4.58 -13.48
N SER A 154 -5.55 5.44 -13.90
CA SER A 154 -5.21 6.59 -14.76
C SER A 154 -4.16 7.49 -14.12
N LYS A 155 -4.32 7.85 -12.84
CA LYS A 155 -3.37 8.72 -12.13
C LYS A 155 -2.03 8.03 -11.93
N THR A 156 -2.01 6.77 -11.49
CA THR A 156 -0.77 6.00 -11.31
C THR A 156 0.01 5.88 -12.60
N VAL A 157 -0.63 5.51 -13.71
CA VAL A 157 0.02 5.41 -15.03
C VAL A 157 0.58 6.76 -15.45
N SER A 158 -0.22 7.84 -15.38
CA SER A 158 0.24 9.17 -15.77
C SER A 158 1.43 9.68 -14.93
N SER A 159 1.44 9.39 -13.63
CA SER A 159 2.55 9.75 -12.74
C SER A 159 3.78 8.87 -12.96
N MET A 160 3.62 7.59 -13.31
CA MET A 160 4.75 6.74 -13.73
C MET A 160 5.40 7.27 -15.02
N ASP A 161 4.60 7.62 -16.02
CA ASP A 161 5.06 8.19 -17.30
C ASP A 161 5.77 9.54 -17.11
N SER A 162 5.37 10.29 -16.09
CA SER A 162 5.93 11.60 -15.74
C SER A 162 7.10 11.52 -14.75
N TYR A 163 7.57 10.32 -14.37
CA TYR A 163 8.61 10.10 -13.36
C TYR A 163 8.25 10.62 -11.95
N GLU A 164 6.96 10.82 -11.67
CA GLU A 164 6.39 11.20 -10.37
C GLU A 164 6.14 9.96 -9.51
N PHE A 165 7.18 9.18 -9.22
CA PHE A 165 7.05 7.88 -8.55
C PHE A 165 6.41 7.96 -7.16
N ALA A 166 6.67 9.03 -6.40
CA ALA A 166 6.04 9.25 -5.11
C ALA A 166 4.52 9.43 -5.23
N ASP A 167 4.05 10.16 -6.25
CA ASP A 167 2.62 10.38 -6.50
C ASP A 167 1.96 9.10 -6.98
N ALA A 168 2.63 8.36 -7.86
CA ALA A 168 2.17 7.05 -8.32
C ALA A 168 1.99 6.09 -7.13
N ALA A 169 3.01 5.94 -6.28
CA ALA A 169 2.95 5.09 -5.09
C ALA A 169 1.87 5.55 -4.10
N SER A 170 1.79 6.86 -3.82
CA SER A 170 0.81 7.44 -2.88
C SER A 170 -0.63 7.28 -3.38
N THR A 171 -0.86 7.34 -4.68
CA THR A 171 -2.17 7.10 -5.32
C THR A 171 -2.62 5.67 -5.09
N VAL A 172 -1.75 4.69 -5.39
CA VAL A 172 -2.07 3.26 -5.20
C VAL A 172 -2.29 2.94 -3.73
N TYR A 173 -1.42 3.46 -2.84
CA TYR A 173 -1.57 3.30 -1.39
C TYR A 173 -2.91 3.85 -0.90
N SER A 174 -3.26 5.06 -1.32
CA SER A 174 -4.49 5.72 -0.90
C SER A 174 -5.71 4.92 -1.34
N TRP A 175 -5.74 4.47 -2.60
CA TRP A 175 -6.81 3.62 -3.13
C TRP A 175 -6.98 2.32 -2.32
N TRP A 176 -5.87 1.61 -2.06
CA TRP A 176 -5.89 0.38 -1.26
C TRP A 176 -6.39 0.61 0.17
N GLN A 177 -5.84 1.64 0.83
CA GLN A 177 -6.12 1.94 2.22
C GLN A 177 -7.56 2.42 2.40
N PHE A 178 -7.94 3.50 1.72
CA PHE A 178 -9.14 4.27 2.02
C PHE A 178 -10.36 3.77 1.23
N GLN A 179 -10.21 3.46 -0.06
CA GLN A 179 -11.34 3.04 -0.89
C GLN A 179 -11.61 1.54 -0.78
N LEU A 180 -10.58 0.70 -0.93
CA LEU A 180 -10.76 -0.75 -0.90
C LEU A 180 -10.95 -1.27 0.53
N CYS A 181 -9.98 -1.05 1.42
CA CYS A 181 -10.00 -1.67 2.74
C CYS A 181 -10.96 -1.00 3.72
N ASP A 182 -10.92 0.34 3.84
CA ASP A 182 -11.71 1.05 4.85
C ASP A 182 -13.20 1.18 4.47
N VAL A 183 -13.53 1.06 3.18
CA VAL A 183 -14.89 1.25 2.66
C VAL A 183 -15.42 0.02 1.94
N PHE A 184 -14.89 -0.35 0.77
CA PHE A 184 -15.52 -1.40 -0.06
C PHE A 184 -15.63 -2.74 0.66
N ILE A 185 -14.54 -3.23 1.26
CA ILE A 185 -14.53 -4.49 2.02
C ILE A 185 -15.55 -4.45 3.16
N GLU A 186 -15.67 -3.33 3.88
CA GLU A 186 -16.63 -3.19 4.97
C GLU A 186 -18.07 -3.19 4.49
N VAL A 187 -18.35 -2.51 3.38
CA VAL A 187 -19.69 -2.35 2.82
C VAL A 187 -20.22 -3.65 2.20
N VAL A 188 -19.36 -4.52 1.68
CA VAL A 188 -19.79 -5.81 1.10
C VAL A 188 -19.93 -6.94 2.12
N LYS A 189 -19.39 -6.80 3.34
CA LYS A 189 -19.51 -7.81 4.41
C LYS A 189 -20.94 -8.31 4.64
N PRO A 190 -21.99 -7.46 4.69
CA PRO A 190 -23.36 -7.91 4.89
C PRO A 190 -23.85 -8.92 3.85
N PHE A 191 -23.38 -8.85 2.60
CA PHE A 191 -23.75 -9.81 1.57
C PHE A 191 -23.28 -11.24 1.93
N PHE A 192 -22.18 -11.35 2.69
CA PHE A 192 -21.55 -12.61 3.09
C PHE A 192 -21.89 -13.06 4.52
N SER A 193 -22.69 -12.29 5.27
CA SER A 193 -23.02 -12.60 6.67
C SER A 193 -23.99 -13.78 6.82
N SER A 194 -24.80 -14.07 5.81
CA SER A 194 -25.74 -15.20 5.78
C SER A 194 -25.85 -15.76 4.36
N ASN A 195 -26.20 -17.05 4.25
CA ASN A 195 -26.54 -17.68 2.98
C ASN A 195 -27.97 -17.32 2.52
N ASP A 196 -28.46 -16.13 2.86
CA ASP A 196 -29.79 -15.67 2.43
C ASP A 196 -29.82 -15.63 0.88
N PRO A 197 -30.77 -16.34 0.23
CA PRO A 197 -30.93 -16.31 -1.21
C PRO A 197 -31.12 -14.91 -1.79
N LYS A 198 -31.66 -13.95 -1.02
CA LYS A 198 -31.86 -12.56 -1.46
C LYS A 198 -30.57 -11.86 -1.86
N PHE A 199 -29.45 -12.21 -1.22
CA PHE A 199 -28.15 -11.63 -1.53
C PHE A 199 -27.35 -12.46 -2.55
N ALA A 200 -27.91 -13.51 -3.17
CA ALA A 200 -27.15 -14.38 -4.06
C ALA A 200 -26.51 -13.63 -5.24
N SER A 201 -27.26 -12.75 -5.92
CA SER A 201 -26.73 -11.93 -7.01
C SER A 201 -25.71 -10.90 -6.51
N ALA A 202 -26.04 -10.16 -5.44
CA ALA A 202 -25.15 -9.17 -4.84
C ALA A 202 -23.84 -9.77 -4.33
N ARG A 203 -23.88 -10.98 -3.74
CA ARG A 203 -22.69 -11.74 -3.35
C ARG A 203 -21.81 -12.03 -4.56
N ARG A 204 -22.40 -12.52 -5.65
CA ARG A 204 -21.63 -12.83 -6.86
C ARG A 204 -20.95 -11.59 -7.44
N PHE A 205 -21.69 -10.49 -7.57
CA PHE A 205 -21.12 -9.22 -8.02
C PHE A 205 -20.01 -8.70 -7.10
N ALA A 206 -20.18 -8.84 -5.77
CA ALA A 206 -19.17 -8.45 -4.82
C ALA A 206 -17.91 -9.33 -4.90
N GLN A 207 -18.04 -10.64 -5.12
CA GLN A 207 -16.90 -11.54 -5.36
C GLN A 207 -16.13 -11.13 -6.62
N ASP A 208 -16.85 -10.92 -7.72
CA ASP A 208 -16.27 -10.52 -9.02
C ASP A 208 -15.54 -9.19 -8.93
N THR A 209 -16.19 -8.20 -8.31
CA THR A 209 -15.61 -6.88 -8.10
C THR A 209 -14.40 -6.93 -7.17
N LEU A 210 -14.47 -7.72 -6.09
CA LEU A 210 -13.37 -7.88 -5.15
C LEU A 210 -12.15 -8.52 -5.83
N TRP A 211 -12.34 -9.57 -6.63
CA TRP A 211 -11.25 -10.18 -7.38
C TRP A 211 -10.60 -9.18 -8.34
N VAL A 212 -11.40 -8.43 -9.12
CA VAL A 212 -10.88 -7.41 -10.05
C VAL A 212 -10.10 -6.33 -9.32
N CYS A 213 -10.58 -5.86 -8.16
CA CYS A 213 -9.89 -4.88 -7.34
C CYS A 213 -8.53 -5.41 -6.85
N LEU A 214 -8.48 -6.63 -6.34
CA LEU A 214 -7.24 -7.20 -5.80
C LEU A 214 -6.22 -7.47 -6.91
N ASP A 215 -6.64 -8.02 -8.03
CA ASP A 215 -5.76 -8.30 -9.16
C ASP A 215 -5.15 -7.00 -9.74
N ASN A 216 -5.97 -5.99 -10.04
CA ASN A 216 -5.47 -4.70 -10.53
C ASN A 216 -4.66 -3.96 -9.45
N GLY A 217 -5.13 -3.96 -8.20
CA GLY A 217 -4.47 -3.30 -7.09
C GLY A 217 -3.07 -3.87 -6.81
N LEU A 218 -2.89 -5.19 -6.89
CA LEU A 218 -1.59 -5.84 -6.71
C LEU A 218 -0.65 -5.53 -7.89
N ARG A 219 -1.17 -5.57 -9.12
CA ARG A 219 -0.38 -5.23 -10.32
C ARG A 219 0.07 -3.77 -10.30
N LEU A 220 -0.80 -2.82 -9.91
CA LEU A 220 -0.44 -1.41 -9.73
C LEU A 220 0.68 -1.23 -8.68
N LEU A 221 0.63 -1.99 -7.59
CA LEU A 221 1.56 -1.88 -6.47
C LEU A 221 2.91 -2.57 -6.72
N HIS A 222 2.97 -3.54 -7.64
CA HIS A 222 4.13 -4.39 -7.87
C HIS A 222 5.46 -3.66 -8.15
N PRO A 223 5.51 -2.56 -8.93
CA PRO A 223 6.76 -1.81 -9.12
C PRO A 223 7.38 -1.30 -7.81
N PHE A 224 6.53 -1.04 -6.81
CA PHE A 224 6.94 -0.49 -5.51
C PHE A 224 7.20 -1.58 -4.46
N MET A 225 6.39 -2.64 -4.44
CA MET A 225 6.46 -3.73 -3.45
C MET A 225 6.47 -5.12 -4.11
N PRO A 226 7.56 -5.50 -4.80
CA PRO A 226 7.55 -6.69 -5.65
C PRO A 226 7.37 -8.02 -4.92
N PHE A 227 7.84 -8.18 -3.69
CA PHE A 227 7.85 -9.49 -3.04
C PHE A 227 6.48 -9.88 -2.49
N VAL A 228 5.85 -8.99 -1.71
CA VAL A 228 4.52 -9.21 -1.13
C VAL A 228 3.45 -9.26 -2.21
N THR A 229 3.57 -8.45 -3.27
CA THR A 229 2.58 -8.45 -4.35
C THR A 229 2.66 -9.71 -5.21
N GLU A 230 3.86 -10.22 -5.49
CA GLU A 230 4.03 -11.53 -6.15
C GLU A 230 3.36 -12.63 -5.32
N GLU A 231 3.74 -12.73 -4.04
CA GLU A 231 3.24 -13.76 -3.13
C GLU A 231 1.70 -13.72 -3.00
N LEU A 232 1.12 -12.53 -2.90
CA LEU A 232 -0.33 -12.36 -2.80
C LEU A 232 -1.05 -12.61 -4.12
N TRP A 233 -0.47 -12.19 -5.25
CA TRP A 233 -1.10 -12.31 -6.56
C TRP A 233 -1.22 -13.77 -6.98
N GLN A 234 -0.19 -14.59 -6.71
CA GLN A 234 -0.20 -16.03 -7.00
C GLN A 234 -1.29 -16.80 -6.25
N ARG A 235 -1.81 -16.26 -5.13
CA ARG A 235 -2.90 -16.87 -4.36
C ARG A 235 -4.29 -16.62 -4.95
N LEU A 236 -4.44 -15.61 -5.81
CA LEU A 236 -5.74 -15.32 -6.40
C LEU A 236 -6.17 -16.47 -7.33
N PRO A 237 -7.48 -16.76 -7.45
CA PRO A 237 -7.95 -17.69 -8.48
C PRO A 237 -7.60 -17.18 -9.89
N PRO A 238 -7.12 -18.03 -10.81
CA PRO A 238 -6.88 -17.62 -12.20
C PRO A 238 -8.20 -17.37 -12.93
N ALA A 239 -8.20 -16.43 -13.89
CA ALA A 239 -9.37 -16.19 -14.73
C ALA A 239 -9.73 -17.42 -15.58
N ARG A 240 -11.02 -17.55 -15.92
CA ARG A 240 -11.54 -18.67 -16.72
C ARG A 240 -10.76 -18.81 -18.03
N ASP A 241 -10.37 -20.04 -18.38
CA ASP A 241 -9.75 -20.41 -19.65
C ASP A 241 -8.46 -19.61 -20.00
N CYS A 242 -7.87 -18.93 -19.02
CA CYS A 242 -6.62 -18.17 -19.15
C CYS A 242 -5.54 -18.82 -18.28
N ALA A 243 -4.43 -19.22 -18.89
CA ALA A 243 -3.25 -19.61 -18.12
C ALA A 243 -2.73 -18.40 -17.34
N ARG A 244 -2.69 -18.52 -16.01
CA ARG A 244 -2.02 -17.54 -15.14
C ARG A 244 -0.56 -17.41 -15.59
N LYS A 245 -0.10 -16.17 -15.81
CA LYS A 245 1.32 -15.93 -16.09
C LYS A 245 2.16 -16.38 -14.89
N GLU A 246 3.36 -16.87 -15.14
CA GLU A 246 4.22 -17.45 -14.11
C GLU A 246 4.58 -16.47 -12.98
N SER A 247 4.63 -15.17 -13.28
CA SER A 247 4.93 -14.11 -12.33
C SER A 247 4.09 -12.88 -12.63
N ILE A 248 3.74 -12.12 -11.58
CA ILE A 248 3.07 -10.82 -11.74
C ILE A 248 3.96 -9.83 -12.50
N VAL A 249 5.30 -9.98 -12.48
CA VAL A 249 6.24 -9.06 -13.15
C VAL A 249 6.10 -9.07 -14.67
N ILE A 250 5.63 -10.18 -15.25
CA ILE A 250 5.38 -10.33 -16.69
C ILE A 250 3.89 -10.18 -17.03
N SER A 251 3.05 -9.88 -16.04
CA SER A 251 1.63 -9.56 -16.24
C SER A 251 1.46 -8.19 -16.90
N ASP A 252 0.35 -8.03 -17.61
CA ASP A 252 0.08 -6.74 -18.26
C ASP A 252 -0.22 -5.71 -17.18
N TYR A 253 0.39 -4.53 -17.29
CA TYR A 253 0.15 -3.46 -16.33
C TYR A 253 -1.27 -2.91 -16.52
N PRO A 254 -1.99 -2.56 -15.44
CA PRO A 254 -3.37 -2.08 -15.54
C PRO A 254 -3.51 -0.84 -16.43
N SER A 255 -4.55 -0.83 -17.26
CA SER A 255 -4.92 0.27 -18.15
C SER A 255 -6.36 0.70 -17.88
N VAL A 256 -6.67 1.95 -18.22
CA VAL A 256 -8.02 2.50 -18.05
C VAL A 256 -9.04 1.67 -18.83
N VAL A 257 -10.15 1.32 -18.17
CA VAL A 257 -11.28 0.60 -18.75
C VAL A 257 -12.46 1.56 -18.86
N GLN A 258 -12.81 1.96 -20.08
CA GLN A 258 -13.76 3.07 -20.30
C GLN A 258 -15.13 2.84 -19.64
N CYS A 259 -15.64 1.61 -19.63
CA CYS A 259 -16.93 1.28 -19.03
C CYS A 259 -16.95 1.33 -17.49
N TRP A 260 -15.80 1.45 -16.83
CA TRP A 260 -15.74 1.56 -15.36
C TRP A 260 -15.89 3.00 -14.88
N THR A 261 -15.69 4.01 -15.73
CA THR A 261 -15.80 5.42 -15.36
C THR A 261 -17.25 5.82 -15.11
N ASN A 262 -17.54 6.27 -13.89
CA ASN A 262 -18.85 6.72 -13.46
C ASN A 262 -18.74 7.81 -12.38
N GLU A 263 -18.53 9.07 -12.81
CA GLU A 263 -18.37 10.22 -11.91
C GLU A 263 -19.61 10.48 -11.03
N ARG A 264 -20.80 10.10 -11.52
CA ARG A 264 -22.04 10.25 -10.76
C ARG A 264 -22.04 9.39 -9.51
N VAL A 265 -21.69 8.11 -9.65
CA VAL A 265 -21.64 7.16 -8.53
C VAL A 265 -20.56 7.55 -7.52
N GLU A 266 -19.44 8.10 -7.98
CA GLU A 266 -18.41 8.66 -7.11
C GLU A 266 -18.92 9.83 -6.27
N TYR A 267 -19.57 10.81 -6.91
CA TYR A 267 -20.18 11.95 -6.21
C TYR A 267 -21.24 11.49 -5.19
N GLU A 268 -22.11 10.56 -5.57
CA GLU A 268 -23.11 10.00 -4.67
C GLU A 268 -22.47 9.27 -3.47
N MET A 269 -21.37 8.56 -3.68
CA MET A 269 -20.66 7.89 -2.59
C MET A 269 -19.92 8.88 -1.67
N ASP A 270 -19.37 9.97 -2.20
CA ASP A 270 -18.77 11.04 -1.40
C ASP A 270 -19.78 11.65 -0.43
N LEU A 271 -21.04 11.81 -0.85
CA LEU A 271 -22.14 12.25 0.02
C LEU A 271 -22.43 11.23 1.14
N VAL A 272 -22.48 9.94 0.81
CA VAL A 272 -22.66 8.84 1.78
C VAL A 272 -21.53 8.85 2.80
N GLU A 273 -20.28 8.89 2.35
CA GLU A 273 -19.11 8.93 3.23
C GLU A 273 -19.10 10.16 4.13
N SER A 274 -19.44 11.34 3.58
CA SER A 274 -19.51 12.58 4.34
C SER A 274 -20.54 12.48 5.45
N THR A 275 -21.71 11.92 5.16
CA THR A 275 -22.77 11.70 6.15
C THR A 275 -22.32 10.69 7.23
N VAL A 276 -21.69 9.58 6.84
CA VAL A 276 -21.14 8.60 7.79
C VAL A 276 -20.06 9.21 8.69
N LYS A 277 -19.17 10.04 8.13
CA LYS A 277 -18.14 10.77 8.89
C LYS A 277 -18.77 11.72 9.90
N SER A 278 -19.77 12.50 9.50
CA SER A 278 -20.52 13.39 10.41
C SER A 278 -21.20 12.61 11.54
N LEU A 279 -21.88 11.49 11.24
CA LEU A 279 -22.52 10.64 12.25
C LEU A 279 -21.52 10.04 13.24
N ARG A 280 -20.37 9.54 12.74
CA ARG A 280 -19.28 9.03 13.60
C ARG A 280 -18.71 10.13 14.50
N SER A 281 -18.53 11.33 13.96
CA SER A 281 -18.08 12.49 14.73
C SER A 281 -19.06 12.83 15.86
N LEU A 282 -20.37 12.90 15.56
CA LEU A 282 -21.40 13.15 16.58
C LEU A 282 -21.42 12.06 17.66
N ARG A 283 -21.34 10.77 17.26
CA ARG A 283 -21.26 9.65 18.22
C ARG A 283 -20.02 9.75 19.13
N SER A 284 -18.91 10.25 18.62
CA SER A 284 -17.68 10.43 19.41
C SER A 284 -17.80 11.53 20.47
N LEU A 285 -18.78 12.43 20.35
CA LEU A 285 -19.09 13.47 21.32
C LEU A 285 -20.08 13.01 22.40
N MET A 286 -20.77 11.88 22.21
CA MET A 286 -21.72 11.34 23.20
C MET A 286 -21.01 10.68 24.39
N PRO A 287 -21.58 10.71 25.61
CA PRO A 287 -21.05 10.00 26.78
C PRO A 287 -20.91 8.48 26.55
N ALA A 288 -19.89 7.84 27.12
CA ALA A 288 -19.59 6.42 26.87
C ALA A 288 -20.74 5.45 27.20
N LYS A 289 -21.61 5.80 28.17
CA LYS A 289 -22.79 4.99 28.54
C LYS A 289 -23.83 4.90 27.41
N GLU A 290 -23.97 5.95 26.61
CA GLU A 290 -24.99 6.03 25.54
C GLU A 290 -24.47 5.50 24.19
N ARG A 291 -23.17 5.17 24.07
CA ARG A 291 -22.57 4.66 22.82
C ARG A 291 -22.88 3.19 22.54
N HIS A 292 -23.38 2.44 23.52
CA HIS A 292 -23.55 0.98 23.46
C HIS A 292 -25.00 0.49 23.62
N GLU A 293 -25.96 1.39 23.85
CA GLU A 293 -27.38 1.03 23.79
C GLU A 293 -27.76 0.85 22.31
N ARG A 294 -28.13 -0.38 21.96
CA ARG A 294 -28.52 -0.80 20.60
C ARG A 294 -29.99 -0.53 20.34
#